data_AF-A0AAU1TRP5-F1
#
_entry.id   AF-A0AAU1TRP5-F1
#
_cell.length_a   1.000
_cell.length_b   1.000
_cell.length_c   1.000
_cell.angle_alpha   90.00
_cell.angle_beta   90.00
_cell.angle_gamma   90.00
#
_symmetry.space_group_name_H-M   'P 1'
#
loop_
_entity.id
_entity.type
_entity.pdbx_description
1 polymer ?
#
loop_
_entity_poly.entity_id
_entity_poly.type
_entity_poly.pdbx_seq_one_letter_code
_entity_poly.pdbx_strand_id
1 'polypeptide(L)'
;MITPDLYEFISQETAVQILCEWVDPLGDVSTELEADLQREVFARLAATDGIYYLRELGDEAIHDWGRVHDYFHEFVVIDRSAGRITLIVAADD
;
A
#
# COMPACT_ATOMS: atom_id res chain seq x y z
N MET A 1 -11.79 0.52 14.64
CA MET A 1 -10.92 1.70 14.83
C MET A 1 -9.51 1.28 14.46
N ILE A 2 -8.84 1.99 13.55
CA ILE A 2 -7.46 1.67 13.14
C ILE A 2 -6.51 2.11 14.26
N THR A 3 -5.59 1.22 14.65
CA THR A 3 -4.63 1.43 15.74
C THR A 3 -3.25 0.94 15.32
N PRO A 4 -2.14 1.49 15.88
CA PRO A 4 -0.78 1.16 15.43
C PRO A 4 -0.41 -0.33 15.52
N ASP A 5 -0.99 -1.07 16.46
CA ASP A 5 -0.78 -2.51 16.64
C ASP A 5 -1.38 -3.38 15.52
N LEU A 6 -2.18 -2.79 14.63
CA LEU A 6 -2.69 -3.44 13.43
C LEU A 6 -1.70 -3.39 12.26
N TYR A 7 -0.64 -2.59 12.37
CA TYR A 7 0.37 -2.51 11.32
C TYR A 7 1.51 -3.50 11.57
N GLU A 8 1.79 -4.31 10.56
CA GLU A 8 2.83 -5.31 10.60
C GLU A 8 4.02 -4.85 9.77
N PHE A 9 5.23 -5.06 10.29
CA PHE A 9 6.45 -4.77 9.54
C PHE A 9 6.62 -5.81 8.43
N ILE A 10 6.72 -5.35 7.18
CA ILE A 10 6.88 -6.22 6.02
C ILE A 10 8.15 -5.89 5.23
N SER A 11 8.61 -6.86 4.44
CA SER A 11 9.74 -6.66 3.54
C SER A 11 9.35 -5.78 2.34
N GLN A 12 10.35 -5.15 1.72
CA GLN A 12 10.16 -4.42 0.46
C GLN A 12 9.62 -5.34 -0.65
N GLU A 13 10.13 -6.57 -0.75
CA GLU A 13 9.67 -7.56 -1.74
C GLU A 13 8.18 -7.86 -1.58
N THR A 14 7.74 -8.10 -0.34
CA THR A 14 6.33 -8.31 -0.01
C THR A 14 5.47 -7.10 -0.37
N ALA A 15 5.93 -5.88 -0.06
CA ALA A 15 5.20 -4.66 -0.37
C ALA A 15 5.04 -4.46 -1.88
N VAL A 16 6.11 -4.70 -2.65
CA VAL A 16 6.09 -4.64 -4.11
C VAL A 16 5.13 -5.69 -4.68
N GLN A 17 5.18 -6.92 -4.17
CA GLN A 17 4.29 -7.98 -4.63
C GLN A 17 2.82 -7.61 -4.43
N ILE A 18 2.42 -7.13 -3.24
CA ILE A 18 1.04 -6.73 -2.95
C ILE A 18 0.58 -5.62 -3.92
N LEU A 19 1.43 -4.61 -4.16
CA LEU A 19 1.11 -3.52 -5.07
C LEU A 19 1.03 -3.98 -6.53
N CYS A 20 1.90 -4.88 -6.96
CA CYS A 20 1.82 -5.49 -8.29
C CYS A 20 0.53 -6.30 -8.45
N GLU A 21 0.15 -7.11 -7.45
CA GLU A 21 -1.11 -7.86 -7.46
C GLU A 21 -2.34 -6.95 -7.48
N TRP A 22 -2.26 -5.75 -6.88
CA TRP A 22 -3.31 -4.74 -6.98
C TRP A 22 -3.37 -4.06 -8.36
N VAL A 23 -2.23 -3.84 -9.02
CA VAL A 23 -2.17 -3.25 -10.37
C VAL A 23 -2.52 -4.25 -11.47
N ASP A 24 -2.18 -5.53 -11.32
CA ASP A 24 -2.33 -6.57 -12.35
C ASP A 24 -3.74 -6.65 -12.98
N PRO A 25 -4.85 -6.52 -12.21
CA PRO A 25 -6.20 -6.47 -12.78
C PRO A 25 -6.49 -5.27 -13.69
N LEU A 26 -5.70 -4.19 -13.63
CA LEU A 26 -5.88 -2.97 -14.43
C LEU A 26 -5.44 -3.15 -15.90
N GLY A 27 -4.75 -4.26 -16.24
CA GLY A 27 -4.26 -4.52 -17.59
C GLY A 27 -3.03 -3.68 -17.97
N ASP A 28 -2.83 -3.43 -19.27
CA ASP A 28 -1.75 -2.57 -19.77
C ASP A 28 -1.94 -1.13 -19.25
N VAL A 29 -1.26 -0.81 -18.16
CA VAL A 29 -1.14 0.54 -17.63
C VAL A 29 -0.37 1.43 -18.62
N SER A 30 -0.79 2.69 -18.75
CA SER A 30 -0.09 3.61 -19.65
C SER A 30 1.35 3.83 -19.16
N THR A 31 2.29 4.09 -20.08
CA THR A 31 3.69 4.38 -19.72
C THR A 31 3.82 5.58 -18.76
N GLU A 32 2.87 6.52 -18.82
CA GLU A 32 2.80 7.65 -17.89
C GLU A 32 2.43 7.19 -16.48
N LEU A 33 1.42 6.33 -16.35
CA LEU A 33 1.01 5.76 -15.06
C LEU A 33 2.10 4.84 -14.48
N GLU A 34 2.78 4.04 -15.31
CA GLU A 34 3.94 3.25 -14.87
C GLU A 34 5.06 4.14 -14.31
N ALA A 35 5.37 5.25 -15.01
CA ALA A 35 6.39 6.18 -14.56
C ALA A 35 6.00 6.85 -13.24
N ASP A 36 4.73 7.20 -13.07
CA ASP A 36 4.21 7.75 -11.82
C ASP A 36 4.22 6.72 -10.68
N LEU A 37 3.82 5.48 -10.91
CA LEU A 37 3.92 4.40 -9.91
C LEU A 37 5.38 4.17 -9.50
N GLN A 38 6.30 4.15 -10.47
CA GLN A 38 7.72 3.99 -10.20
C GLN A 38 8.26 5.12 -9.32
N ARG A 39 7.93 6.36 -9.67
CA ARG A 39 8.43 7.56 -8.98
C ARG A 39 7.76 7.76 -7.63
N GLU A 40 6.46 7.56 -7.55
CA GLU A 40 5.67 7.93 -6.39
C GLU A 40 5.55 6.81 -5.36
N VAL A 41 5.54 5.55 -5.81
CA VAL A 41 5.31 4.39 -4.95
C VAL A 41 6.61 3.58 -4.80
N PHE A 42 7.11 2.99 -5.89
CA PHE A 42 8.19 2.01 -5.80
C PHE A 42 9.53 2.62 -5.37
N ALA A 43 9.85 3.84 -5.79
CA ALA A 43 11.05 4.55 -5.32
C ALA A 43 11.04 4.81 -3.80
N ARG A 44 9.85 5.05 -3.21
CA ARG A 44 9.72 5.28 -1.77
C ARG A 44 9.87 3.99 -0.95
N LEU A 45 9.45 2.86 -1.51
CA LEU A 45 9.65 1.54 -0.89
C LEU A 45 11.12 1.10 -0.90
N ALA A 46 11.93 1.58 -1.86
CA ALA A 46 13.34 1.20 -1.98
C ALA A 46 14.29 1.95 -1.04
N ALA A 47 13.92 3.16 -0.60
CA ALA A 47 14.77 4.05 0.18
C ALA A 47 14.17 4.31 1.58
N THR A 48 13.83 3.25 2.30
CA THR A 48 13.11 3.32 3.57
C THR A 48 13.79 2.51 4.68
N ASP A 49 13.62 2.96 5.91
CA ASP A 49 14.04 2.25 7.12
C ASP A 49 12.98 1.26 7.61
N GLY A 50 11.74 1.41 7.15
CA GLY A 50 10.68 0.46 7.46
C GLY A 50 9.41 0.63 6.65
N ILE A 51 8.75 -0.49 6.39
CA ILE A 51 7.47 -0.57 5.70
C ILE A 51 6.51 -1.30 6.63
N TYR A 52 5.40 -0.63 6.94
CA TYR A 52 4.37 -1.12 7.84
C TYR A 52 3.08 -1.26 7.07
N TYR A 53 2.55 -2.47 6.99
CA TYR A 53 1.34 -2.78 6.25
C TYR A 53 0.16 -2.97 7.21
N LEU A 54 -0.97 -2.35 6.90
CA LEU A 54 -2.19 -2.56 7.65
C LEU A 54 -2.70 -3.98 7.36
N ARG A 55 -2.67 -4.85 8.37
CA ARG A 55 -3.18 -6.20 8.22
C ARG A 55 -4.68 -6.19 7.91
N GLU A 56 -5.15 -7.26 7.27
CA GLU A 56 -6.58 -7.44 7.01
C GLU A 56 -7.37 -7.32 8.32
N LEU A 57 -8.30 -6.37 8.36
CA LEU A 57 -9.05 -6.02 9.56
C LEU A 57 -10.18 -7.02 9.89
N GLY A 58 -10.29 -8.10 9.10
CA GLY A 58 -11.32 -9.14 9.23
C GLY A 58 -12.73 -8.62 8.90
N ASP A 59 -13.72 -9.48 9.15
CA ASP A 59 -15.14 -9.22 8.82
C ASP A 59 -15.77 -8.06 9.63
N GLU A 60 -15.05 -7.45 10.58
CA GLU A 60 -15.53 -6.28 11.33
C GLU A 60 -15.23 -4.94 10.62
N ALA A 61 -14.40 -4.94 9.58
CA ALA A 61 -14.11 -3.75 8.76
C ALA A 61 -15.01 -3.67 7.51
N ILE A 62 -16.28 -4.03 7.68
CA ILE A 62 -17.29 -3.86 6.63
C ILE A 62 -17.69 -2.39 6.61
N HIS A 63 -17.47 -1.73 5.48
CA HIS A 63 -17.94 -0.36 5.24
C HIS A 63 -19.47 -0.31 5.33
N ASP A 64 -20.06 0.86 5.62
CA ASP A 64 -21.53 1.03 5.70
C ASP A 64 -22.28 0.70 4.38
N TRP A 65 -21.54 0.46 3.29
CA TRP A 65 -22.04 0.02 1.97
C TRP A 65 -21.88 -1.50 1.72
N GLY A 66 -21.36 -2.26 2.68
CA GLY A 66 -21.07 -3.71 2.55
C GLY A 66 -19.62 -4.02 2.18
N ARG A 67 -19.37 -5.23 1.66
CA ARG A 67 -18.07 -5.73 1.17
C ARG A 67 -17.85 -5.34 -0.30
N VAL A 68 -18.04 -4.06 -0.64
CA VAL A 68 -18.16 -3.60 -2.03
C VAL A 68 -16.79 -3.31 -2.69
N HIS A 69 -15.75 -3.03 -1.90
CA HIS A 69 -14.38 -2.91 -2.40
C HIS A 69 -13.57 -4.11 -1.92
N ASP A 70 -13.25 -5.02 -2.84
CA ASP A 70 -12.50 -6.25 -2.53
C ASP A 70 -11.00 -5.98 -2.32
N TYR A 71 -10.51 -4.76 -2.60
CA TYR A 71 -9.10 -4.41 -2.51
C TYR A 71 -8.88 -3.08 -1.76
N PHE A 72 -8.33 -3.16 -0.55
CA PHE A 72 -7.82 -2.03 0.23
C PHE A 72 -6.47 -2.42 0.83
N HIS A 73 -5.43 -1.68 0.45
CA HIS A 73 -4.08 -1.87 0.95
C HIS A 73 -3.53 -0.54 1.46
N GLU A 74 -3.08 -0.53 2.71
CA GLU A 74 -2.49 0.66 3.32
C GLU A 74 -1.08 0.36 3.83
N PHE A 75 -0.12 1.22 3.46
CA PHE A 75 1.26 1.14 3.88
C PHE A 75 1.73 2.45 4.49
N VAL A 76 2.42 2.35 5.62
CA VAL A 76 3.19 3.43 6.23
C VAL A 76 4.68 3.16 5.98
N VAL A 77 5.31 4.04 5.22
CA VAL A 77 6.73 3.96 4.84
C VAL A 77 7.51 5.03 5.61
N ILE A 78 8.52 4.62 6.36
CA ILE A 78 9.31 5.49 7.22
C ILE A 78 10.75 5.59 6.70
N ASP A 79 11.11 6.75 6.16
CA ASP A 79 12.48 7.12 5.80
C ASP A 79 13.01 8.10 6.85
N ARG A 80 13.74 7.58 7.83
CA ARG A 80 14.39 8.33 8.91
C ARG A 80 15.56 9.15 8.39
N SER A 81 16.25 8.69 7.35
CA SER A 81 17.37 9.40 6.76
C SER A 81 16.96 10.75 6.15
N ALA A 82 15.77 10.79 5.52
CA ALA A 82 15.17 12.00 4.98
C ALA A 82 14.15 12.67 5.91
N GLY A 83 13.91 12.11 7.11
CA GLY A 83 12.91 12.62 8.05
C GLY A 83 11.47 12.61 7.50
N ARG A 84 11.12 11.61 6.69
CA ARG A 84 9.86 11.54 5.93
C ARG A 84 9.04 10.30 6.31
N ILE A 85 7.74 10.50 6.47
CA ILE A 85 6.74 9.43 6.56
C ILE A 85 5.84 9.55 5.34
N THR A 86 5.62 8.43 4.65
CA THR A 86 4.73 8.35 3.48
C THR A 86 3.60 7.38 3.77
N LEU A 87 2.37 7.79 3.49
CA LEU A 87 1.20 6.93 3.45
C LEU A 87 0.92 6.54 2.00
N ILE A 88 0.85 5.25 1.71
CA ILE A 88 0.44 4.71 0.41
C ILE A 88 -0.89 3.98 0.64
N VAL A 89 -1.92 4.38 -0.10
CA VAL A 89 -3.23 3.72 -0.09
C VAL A 89 -3.51 3.26 -1.51
N ALA A 90 -3.74 1.97 -1.69
CA ALA A 90 -4.16 1.36 -2.93
C ALA A 90 -5.55 0.75 -2.71
N ALA A 91 -6.55 1.34 -3.34
CA ALA A 91 -7.95 0.98 -3.17
C ALA A 91 -8.67 1.05 -4.52
N ASP A 92 -9.66 0.18 -4.71
CA ASP A 92 -10.65 0.30 -5.79
C ASP A 92 -11.82 1.19 -5.31
N ASP A 93 -12.42 1.99 -6.20
CA ASP A 93 -13.54 2.93 -5.90
C ASP A 93 -14.89 2.43 -6.45
#